data_AF-R7UVJ8-F1
#
_entry.id   AF-R7UVJ8-F1
#
_cell.length_a   1.000
_cell.length_b   1.000
_cell.length_c   1.000
_cell.angle_alpha   90.00
_cell.angle_beta   90.00
_cell.angle_gamma   90.00
#
_symmetry.space_group_name_H-M   'P 1'
#
loop_
_entity.id
_entity.type
_entity.pdbx_description
1 polymer ?
#
loop_
_entity_poly.entity_id
_entity_poly.type
_entity_poly.pdbx_seq_one_letter_code
_entity_poly.pdbx_strand_id
1 'polypeptide(L)'
;MEAVIVFLLLLVQTSALSCPEECRCYTQNEKHFSECFTGNLTDTVSQVDPITTHLVLILQSAAYAYDSSDSSPSFVHLENVEGLILDHDGFYCYTKVHLRRSSFPERSKIRVFLSQVQLDLTADALAGMEMMESLTLTTTGVRWEAFPQLMNKSLCRMQKLRKLDLTQFSVETTKSSIQTSFTPEQVFAGCQIESLQELRLRNNGLVKMASAFYLSFPQLSVLDVSYNELLGNVIEIELASTTAQFLFLLFFNNLHTFNFGNQMGKYQQHVPYSAQDLTVPLSIPTPEIRCNRTFNEYLSFKIFRVRHHKELWTPFLKKMCISLQVLILDSLHGHPASRLIIHRMDDLDMILPPLQLQFLDWSDNAQFTVIHMENVRYPHGLEKLEYLNFMRSNFTIFHHKLFTSMKSLRTLLLGHNGLNKKLSTLNVKENSALEVLDLSYNNISEFPSALLDGVSSLQQLNLTGNHLTDLNIIMHSMPNLRLLNISGNNISTLSQSMRSQLNDLTHSLKLDLSGNPLSCGCRDLDFIDWLRTTTIAIHNVHLLSCLDSTDGVHNLKTLDLEATRNKCYPNTLQLIVISVAATFAVTAALSAVIVIYCKRWKLKYWWYITKRSYRQFKSSADTMEYDYDAFLS
;
A
#
# COMPACT_ATOMS: atom_id res chain seq x y z
N MET A 1 -61.15 -13.80 36.15
CA MET A 1 -60.37 -12.61 36.56
C MET A 1 -59.14 -13.12 37.27
N GLU A 2 -58.07 -13.56 36.62
CA GLU A 2 -56.95 -12.66 36.24
C GLU A 2 -56.03 -13.26 35.13
N ALA A 3 -56.35 -14.42 34.56
CA ALA A 3 -55.43 -15.07 33.60
C ALA A 3 -55.69 -14.78 32.10
N VAL A 4 -56.73 -14.01 31.76
CA VAL A 4 -57.12 -13.72 30.35
C VAL A 4 -56.81 -12.27 29.93
N ILE A 5 -56.43 -11.40 30.88
CA ILE A 5 -56.13 -9.98 30.59
C ILE A 5 -54.63 -9.75 30.31
N VAL A 6 -53.75 -10.66 30.74
CA VAL A 6 -52.29 -10.51 30.53
C VAL A 6 -51.85 -10.99 29.13
N PHE A 7 -52.61 -11.86 28.47
CA PHE A 7 -52.29 -12.32 27.11
C PHE A 7 -52.77 -11.36 26.00
N LEU A 8 -53.58 -10.36 26.34
CA LEU A 8 -54.06 -9.32 25.43
C LEU A 8 -53.29 -8.00 25.53
N LEU A 9 -52.26 -7.91 26.40
CA LEU A 9 -51.38 -6.74 26.55
C LEU A 9 -49.96 -6.94 26.01
N LEU A 10 -49.70 -8.07 25.34
CA LEU A 10 -48.47 -8.31 24.54
C LEU A 10 -48.76 -8.35 23.03
N LEU A 11 -49.82 -7.68 22.58
CA LEU A 11 -49.80 -7.06 21.26
C LEU A 11 -48.93 -5.80 21.39
N VAL A 12 -47.61 -6.01 21.46
CA VAL A 12 -46.70 -5.03 20.88
C VAL A 12 -47.22 -4.89 19.46
N GLN A 13 -47.78 -3.74 19.14
CA GLN A 13 -47.89 -3.30 17.76
C GLN A 13 -46.46 -3.30 17.23
N THR A 14 -45.98 -4.44 16.76
CA THR A 14 -45.10 -4.45 15.60
C THR A 14 -46.00 -3.89 14.53
N SER A 15 -46.02 -2.56 14.38
CA SER A 15 -46.44 -1.94 13.14
C SER A 15 -45.65 -2.68 12.08
N ALA A 16 -46.33 -3.59 11.38
CA ALA A 16 -45.73 -4.31 10.28
C ALA A 16 -45.22 -3.20 9.36
N LEU A 17 -43.90 -3.05 9.26
CA LEU A 17 -43.32 -2.04 8.39
C LEU A 17 -43.92 -2.30 7.02
N SER A 18 -44.66 -1.34 6.50
CA SER A 18 -45.22 -1.44 5.16
C SER A 18 -44.05 -1.39 4.20
N CYS A 19 -43.55 -2.56 3.79
CA CYS A 19 -42.38 -2.66 2.93
C CYS A 19 -42.83 -2.84 1.47
N PRO A 20 -42.45 -1.95 0.55
CA PRO A 20 -42.72 -2.14 -0.87
C PRO A 20 -42.15 -3.47 -1.38
N GLU A 21 -42.76 -4.08 -2.41
CA GLU A 21 -42.34 -5.38 -2.94
C GLU A 21 -40.89 -5.36 -3.48
N GLU A 22 -40.44 -4.22 -4.01
CA GLU A 22 -39.08 -4.01 -4.53
C GLU A 22 -38.05 -3.65 -3.44
N CYS A 23 -38.49 -3.59 -2.18
CA CYS A 23 -37.68 -3.16 -1.06
C CYS A 23 -37.49 -4.27 -0.01
N ARG A 24 -36.33 -4.23 0.64
CA ARG A 24 -36.03 -4.98 1.84
C ARG A 24 -35.99 -4.01 3.01
N CYS A 25 -36.93 -4.16 3.93
CA CYS A 25 -37.02 -3.30 5.10
C CYS A 25 -36.67 -4.05 6.38
N TYR A 26 -35.89 -3.43 7.24
CA TYR A 26 -35.47 -4.02 8.51
C TYR A 26 -35.11 -2.94 9.54
N THR A 27 -35.00 -3.33 10.80
CA THR A 27 -34.60 -2.43 11.89
C THR A 27 -33.25 -2.87 12.45
N GLN A 28 -32.34 -1.93 12.63
CA GLN A 28 -31.03 -2.18 13.24
C GLN A 28 -30.66 -0.99 14.13
N ASN A 29 -30.31 -1.24 15.41
CA ASN A 29 -29.95 -0.20 16.39
C ASN A 29 -30.98 0.96 16.46
N GLU A 30 -32.28 0.62 16.57
CA GLU A 30 -33.39 1.60 16.59
C GLU A 30 -33.54 2.46 15.32
N LYS A 31 -32.79 2.16 14.26
CA LYS A 31 -32.92 2.79 12.94
C LYS A 31 -33.69 1.88 12.00
N HIS A 32 -34.56 2.47 11.18
CA HIS A 32 -35.37 1.78 10.19
C HIS A 32 -34.73 1.93 8.80
N PHE A 33 -34.35 0.79 8.21
CA PHE A 33 -33.71 0.71 6.91
C PHE A 33 -34.71 0.24 5.86
N SER A 34 -34.64 0.86 4.69
CA SER A 34 -35.34 0.44 3.48
C SER A 34 -34.33 0.38 2.34
N GLU A 35 -34.01 -0.82 1.86
CA GLU A 35 -33.12 -1.06 0.72
C GLU A 35 -33.93 -1.48 -0.50
N CYS A 36 -34.01 -0.63 -1.52
CA CYS A 36 -34.89 -0.83 -2.66
C CYS A 36 -34.09 -1.01 -3.95
N PHE A 37 -34.43 -2.03 -4.72
CA PHE A 37 -33.86 -2.29 -6.04
C PHE A 37 -34.93 -1.99 -7.08
N THR A 38 -34.84 -0.82 -7.70
CA THR A 38 -36.00 -0.20 -8.38
C THR A 38 -35.77 0.03 -9.87
N GLY A 39 -36.80 -0.27 -10.66
CA GLY A 39 -36.91 0.11 -12.07
C GLY A 39 -37.61 1.46 -12.29
N ASN A 40 -38.41 1.93 -11.32
CA ASN A 40 -39.12 3.21 -11.36
C ASN A 40 -38.95 3.96 -10.03
N LEU A 41 -38.00 4.91 -10.01
CA LEU A 41 -37.63 5.62 -8.78
C LEU A 41 -38.80 6.39 -8.14
N THR A 42 -39.62 7.06 -8.95
CA THR A 42 -40.70 7.92 -8.45
C THR A 42 -41.81 7.09 -7.77
N ASP A 43 -42.19 5.96 -8.38
CA ASP A 43 -43.19 5.06 -7.81
C ASP A 43 -42.69 4.42 -6.50
N THR A 44 -41.49 3.85 -6.52
CA THR A 44 -40.89 3.20 -5.35
C THR A 44 -40.78 4.15 -4.15
N VAL A 45 -40.28 5.37 -4.36
CA VAL A 45 -40.16 6.37 -3.27
C VAL A 45 -41.53 6.73 -2.67
N SER A 46 -42.59 6.77 -3.48
CA SER A 46 -43.95 7.07 -3.00
C SER A 46 -44.53 6.00 -2.05
N GLN A 47 -44.03 4.77 -2.14
CA GLN A 47 -44.47 3.63 -1.33
C GLN A 47 -43.61 3.40 -0.08
N VAL A 48 -42.45 4.07 0.04
CA VAL A 48 -41.57 3.94 1.21
C VAL A 48 -42.26 4.48 2.47
N ASP A 49 -42.21 3.69 3.54
CA ASP A 49 -42.80 4.02 4.83
C ASP A 49 -42.16 5.29 5.46
N PRO A 50 -42.93 6.29 5.90
CA PRO A 50 -42.43 7.50 6.59
C PRO A 50 -41.61 7.26 7.86
N ILE A 51 -41.68 6.07 8.46
CA ILE A 51 -40.84 5.69 9.61
C ILE A 51 -39.38 5.44 9.21
N THR A 52 -39.10 5.25 7.92
CA THR A 52 -37.76 4.98 7.39
C THR A 52 -36.78 6.09 7.80
N THR A 53 -35.66 5.70 8.41
CA THR A 53 -34.59 6.64 8.78
C THR A 53 -33.39 6.53 7.84
N HIS A 54 -33.17 5.38 7.20
CA HIS A 54 -32.05 5.12 6.30
C HIS A 54 -32.58 4.50 5.02
N LEU A 55 -32.39 5.19 3.89
CA LEU A 55 -32.95 4.79 2.59
C LEU A 55 -31.83 4.52 1.60
N VAL A 56 -31.84 3.33 1.00
CA VAL A 56 -30.91 2.93 -0.06
C VAL A 56 -31.73 2.62 -1.30
N LEU A 57 -31.44 3.29 -2.40
CA LEU A 57 -32.12 3.11 -3.68
C LEU A 57 -31.08 2.73 -4.73
N ILE A 58 -31.22 1.54 -5.31
CA ILE A 58 -30.35 1.01 -6.34
C ILE A 58 -31.14 0.92 -7.64
N LEU A 59 -30.75 1.70 -8.65
CA LEU A 59 -31.38 1.73 -9.96
C LEU A 59 -30.97 0.51 -10.79
N GLN A 60 -31.95 -0.22 -11.32
CA GLN A 60 -31.72 -1.38 -12.19
C GLN A 60 -31.52 -0.98 -13.66
N SER A 61 -30.60 -1.67 -14.33
CA SER A 61 -30.34 -1.52 -15.75
C SER A 61 -31.49 -2.09 -16.58
N ALA A 62 -32.04 -1.27 -17.49
CA ALA A 62 -33.36 -1.41 -18.14
C ALA A 62 -34.54 -0.80 -17.38
N ALA A 63 -34.30 0.04 -16.36
CA ALA A 63 -35.19 1.14 -16.05
C ALA A 63 -35.33 2.02 -17.31
N TYR A 64 -36.25 1.63 -18.21
CA TYR A 64 -36.90 2.58 -19.08
C TYR A 64 -37.57 3.56 -18.12
N ALA A 65 -36.87 4.62 -17.74
CA ALA A 65 -37.60 5.78 -17.30
C ALA A 65 -38.39 6.23 -18.53
N TYR A 66 -39.62 5.75 -18.60
CA TYR A 66 -40.73 6.41 -19.25
C TYR A 66 -41.02 7.71 -18.48
N ASP A 67 -39.97 8.46 -18.14
CA ASP A 67 -40.08 9.77 -17.56
C ASP A 67 -40.02 10.73 -18.73
N SER A 68 -41.23 11.14 -19.13
CA SER A 68 -41.43 12.53 -19.50
C SER A 68 -40.56 13.42 -18.60
N SER A 69 -40.00 14.47 -19.17
CA SER A 69 -39.04 15.41 -18.61
C SER A 69 -39.42 16.12 -17.28
N ASP A 70 -40.43 15.65 -16.54
CA ASP A 70 -41.02 16.28 -15.36
C ASP A 70 -41.23 15.39 -14.12
N SER A 71 -40.86 14.11 -14.19
CA SER A 71 -41.02 13.19 -13.06
C SER A 71 -39.81 13.28 -12.11
N SER A 72 -39.84 14.24 -11.20
CA SER A 72 -38.88 14.33 -10.09
C SER A 72 -39.38 13.48 -8.92
N PRO A 73 -38.55 12.59 -8.33
CA PRO A 73 -38.96 11.87 -7.12
C PRO A 73 -39.23 12.84 -5.97
N SER A 74 -40.24 12.53 -5.16
CA SER A 74 -40.65 13.32 -4.00
C SER A 74 -40.35 12.56 -2.71
N PHE A 75 -39.38 13.05 -1.94
CA PHE A 75 -39.03 12.59 -0.60
C PHE A 75 -39.74 13.39 0.50
N VAL A 76 -40.75 14.21 0.15
CA VAL A 76 -41.38 15.17 1.08
C VAL A 76 -42.06 14.47 2.26
N HIS A 77 -42.65 13.28 2.07
CA HIS A 77 -43.27 12.50 3.15
C HIS A 77 -42.25 11.77 4.04
N LEU A 78 -40.98 11.74 3.66
CA LEU A 78 -39.91 11.01 4.34
C LEU A 78 -39.12 11.91 5.31
N GLU A 79 -39.83 12.59 6.21
CA GLU A 79 -39.26 13.59 7.13
C GLU A 79 -38.26 13.02 8.16
N ASN A 80 -38.24 11.69 8.35
CA ASN A 80 -37.37 11.01 9.32
C ASN A 80 -36.07 10.47 8.72
N VAL A 81 -35.89 10.59 7.41
CA VAL A 81 -34.67 10.09 6.75
C VAL A 81 -33.46 10.93 7.17
N GLU A 82 -32.49 10.25 7.77
CA GLU A 82 -31.18 10.78 8.18
C GLU A 82 -30.07 10.36 7.20
N GLY A 83 -30.24 9.23 6.49
CA GLY A 83 -29.26 8.71 5.53
C GLY A 83 -29.91 8.33 4.20
N LEU A 84 -29.32 8.78 3.09
CA LEU A 84 -29.80 8.50 1.73
C LEU A 84 -28.65 8.01 0.84
N ILE A 85 -28.84 6.87 0.18
CA ILE A 85 -27.98 6.37 -0.90
C ILE A 85 -28.81 6.32 -2.19
N LEU A 86 -28.29 6.93 -3.25
CA LEU A 86 -28.75 6.76 -4.62
C LEU A 86 -27.62 6.13 -5.44
N ASP A 87 -27.75 4.87 -5.76
CA ASP A 87 -26.73 4.08 -6.47
C ASP A 87 -27.34 3.35 -7.66
N HIS A 88 -26.50 2.68 -8.45
CA HIS A 88 -26.93 1.89 -9.60
C HIS A 88 -26.27 0.51 -9.63
N ASP A 89 -26.83 -0.42 -10.42
CA ASP A 89 -26.38 -1.83 -10.46
C ASP A 89 -25.10 -2.08 -11.29
N GLY A 90 -24.38 -1.01 -11.66
CA GLY A 90 -23.09 -1.07 -12.34
C GLY A 90 -23.09 -1.28 -13.87
N PHE A 91 -24.22 -1.50 -14.55
CA PHE A 91 -24.24 -1.60 -16.03
C PHE A 91 -24.43 -0.24 -16.72
N TYR A 92 -24.17 -0.18 -18.03
CA TYR A 92 -24.12 1.08 -18.81
C TYR A 92 -25.46 1.38 -19.47
N CYS A 93 -26.30 2.21 -18.84
CA CYS A 93 -27.30 3.13 -19.43
C CYS A 93 -28.41 3.44 -18.40
N TYR A 94 -28.29 4.54 -17.66
CA TYR A 94 -29.37 5.06 -16.82
C TYR A 94 -29.86 6.41 -17.34
N THR A 95 -31.12 6.70 -17.10
CA THR A 95 -31.70 8.02 -17.30
C THR A 95 -31.27 8.95 -16.17
N LYS A 96 -31.14 10.25 -16.48
CA LYS A 96 -30.80 11.28 -15.49
C LYS A 96 -31.90 11.35 -14.42
N VAL A 97 -31.51 11.43 -13.15
CA VAL A 97 -32.46 11.64 -12.04
C VAL A 97 -32.54 13.14 -11.76
N HIS A 98 -33.71 13.73 -11.99
CA HIS A 98 -33.93 15.17 -11.81
C HIS A 98 -34.36 15.48 -10.38
N LEU A 99 -33.50 16.13 -9.59
CA LEU A 99 -33.82 16.62 -8.26
C LEU A 99 -34.04 18.14 -8.28
N ARG A 100 -35.21 18.56 -7.80
CA ARG A 100 -35.61 19.97 -7.69
C ARG A 100 -35.79 20.33 -6.22
N ARG A 101 -35.97 21.61 -5.90
CA ARG A 101 -36.26 22.04 -4.51
C ARG A 101 -37.48 21.33 -3.89
N SER A 102 -38.48 21.02 -4.72
CA SER A 102 -39.70 20.29 -4.35
C SER A 102 -39.48 18.80 -4.06
N SER A 103 -38.32 18.23 -4.41
CA SER A 103 -38.02 16.83 -4.16
C SER A 103 -37.79 16.54 -2.68
N PHE A 104 -37.39 17.52 -1.88
CA PHE A 104 -37.08 17.32 -0.46
C PHE A 104 -37.99 18.16 0.46
N PRO A 105 -38.20 17.73 1.72
CA PRO A 105 -38.91 18.52 2.72
C PRO A 105 -38.34 19.94 2.87
N GLU A 106 -39.12 20.86 3.46
CA GLU A 106 -38.62 22.22 3.71
C GLU A 106 -37.38 22.25 4.61
N ARG A 107 -37.35 21.37 5.62
CA ARG A 107 -36.24 21.13 6.53
C ARG A 107 -35.93 19.63 6.57
N SER A 108 -34.85 19.23 5.92
CA SER A 108 -34.45 17.82 5.86
C SER A 108 -33.59 17.44 7.07
N LYS A 109 -33.81 16.23 7.60
CA LYS A 109 -32.96 15.63 8.65
C LYS A 109 -31.77 14.84 8.08
N ILE A 110 -31.64 14.78 6.75
CA ILE A 110 -30.56 14.05 6.08
C ILE A 110 -29.20 14.61 6.50
N ARG A 111 -28.38 13.72 7.07
CA ARG A 111 -27.00 13.98 7.48
C ARG A 111 -26.00 13.37 6.51
N VAL A 112 -26.35 12.26 5.87
CA VAL A 112 -25.49 11.55 4.92
C VAL A 112 -26.25 11.36 3.62
N PHE A 113 -25.71 11.91 2.53
CA PHE A 113 -26.25 11.69 1.19
C PHE A 113 -25.14 11.23 0.24
N LEU A 114 -25.22 10.00 -0.24
CA LEU A 114 -24.27 9.41 -1.17
C LEU A 114 -24.93 9.13 -2.52
N SER A 115 -24.38 9.71 -3.60
CA SER A 115 -24.91 9.53 -4.95
C SER A 115 -23.84 9.10 -5.94
N GLN A 116 -24.10 7.97 -6.60
CA GLN A 116 -23.36 7.46 -7.77
C GLN A 116 -24.18 7.45 -9.07
N VAL A 117 -25.43 7.92 -9.02
CA VAL A 117 -26.30 8.06 -10.20
C VAL A 117 -26.09 9.41 -10.90
N GLN A 118 -26.43 9.49 -12.19
CA GLN A 118 -26.37 10.73 -12.94
C GLN A 118 -27.47 11.71 -12.51
N LEU A 119 -27.17 12.57 -11.54
CA LEU A 119 -28.10 13.57 -11.01
C LEU A 119 -28.14 14.83 -11.88
N ASP A 120 -29.33 15.33 -12.18
CA ASP A 120 -29.56 16.68 -12.69
C ASP A 120 -30.17 17.54 -11.57
N LEU A 121 -29.38 18.48 -11.04
CA LEU A 121 -29.73 19.28 -9.87
C LEU A 121 -30.06 20.72 -10.26
N THR A 122 -31.21 21.23 -9.82
CA THR A 122 -31.41 22.68 -9.76
C THR A 122 -30.51 23.29 -8.70
N ALA A 123 -30.12 24.57 -8.86
CA ALA A 123 -29.19 25.22 -7.93
C ALA A 123 -29.69 25.25 -6.46
N ASP A 124 -31.00 25.19 -6.24
CA ASP A 124 -31.67 25.16 -4.95
C ASP A 124 -32.16 23.75 -4.54
N ALA A 125 -31.82 22.70 -5.29
CA ALA A 125 -32.32 21.35 -5.05
C ALA A 125 -32.02 20.82 -3.64
N LEU A 126 -30.85 21.17 -3.08
CA LEU A 126 -30.41 20.74 -1.76
C LEU A 126 -30.61 21.82 -0.68
N ALA A 127 -31.39 22.88 -0.98
CA ALA A 127 -31.69 23.91 0.01
C ALA A 127 -32.57 23.34 1.14
N GLY A 128 -32.19 23.62 2.39
CA GLY A 128 -32.88 23.07 3.59
C GLY A 128 -32.21 21.83 4.20
N MET A 129 -31.09 21.34 3.63
CA MET A 129 -30.28 20.25 4.19
C MET A 129 -29.21 20.75 5.18
N GLU A 130 -29.60 21.56 6.16
CA GLU A 130 -28.66 22.17 7.13
C GLU A 130 -28.03 21.16 8.10
N MET A 131 -28.61 19.96 8.21
CA MET A 131 -28.12 18.85 9.03
C MET A 131 -27.05 17.99 8.33
N MET A 132 -26.71 18.31 7.07
CA MET A 132 -25.76 17.55 6.27
C MET A 132 -24.37 17.51 6.93
N GLU A 133 -23.82 16.32 7.10
CA GLU A 133 -22.48 16.03 7.63
C GLU A 133 -21.56 15.43 6.56
N SER A 134 -22.11 14.63 5.62
CA SER A 134 -21.38 14.03 4.51
C SER A 134 -22.20 14.03 3.21
N LEU A 135 -21.66 14.65 2.17
CA LEU A 135 -22.30 14.75 0.86
C LEU A 135 -21.36 14.20 -0.23
N THR A 136 -21.85 13.25 -1.00
CA THR A 136 -21.17 12.71 -2.19
C THR A 136 -22.04 12.89 -3.42
N LEU A 137 -21.55 13.68 -4.38
CA LEU A 137 -22.19 13.94 -5.66
C LEU A 137 -21.22 13.55 -6.76
N THR A 138 -21.40 12.35 -7.32
CA THR A 138 -20.58 11.88 -8.43
C THR A 138 -21.41 11.76 -9.69
N THR A 139 -20.79 11.95 -10.85
CA THR A 139 -21.39 11.78 -12.18
C THR A 139 -22.62 12.65 -12.46
N THR A 140 -22.72 13.85 -11.89
CA THR A 140 -23.86 14.74 -12.13
C THR A 140 -23.89 15.31 -13.56
N GLY A 141 -25.08 15.71 -14.01
CA GLY A 141 -25.29 16.51 -15.22
C GLY A 141 -25.05 18.00 -15.00
N VAL A 142 -24.70 18.43 -13.79
CA VAL A 142 -24.45 19.84 -13.47
C VAL A 142 -23.10 20.24 -14.03
N ARG A 143 -23.09 21.24 -14.90
CA ARG A 143 -21.85 21.82 -15.43
C ARG A 143 -21.16 22.68 -14.38
N TRP A 144 -19.83 22.74 -14.45
CA TRP A 144 -19.03 23.52 -13.50
C TRP A 144 -19.36 25.02 -13.48
N GLU A 145 -19.81 25.59 -14.60
CA GLU A 145 -20.24 27.00 -14.67
C GLU A 145 -21.50 27.28 -13.83
N ALA A 146 -22.32 26.26 -13.57
CA ALA A 146 -23.52 26.35 -12.74
C ALA A 146 -23.26 26.05 -11.26
N PHE A 147 -22.09 25.46 -10.93
CA PHE A 147 -21.75 25.08 -9.56
C PHE A 147 -21.73 26.25 -8.56
N PRO A 148 -21.26 27.48 -8.90
CA PRO A 148 -21.34 28.61 -7.97
C PRO A 148 -22.78 28.91 -7.49
N GLN A 149 -23.77 28.67 -8.35
CA GLN A 149 -25.19 28.84 -7.97
C GLN A 149 -25.64 27.74 -7.03
N LEU A 150 -25.23 26.48 -7.27
CA LEU A 150 -25.49 25.35 -6.38
C LEU A 150 -24.83 25.57 -5.01
N MET A 151 -23.61 26.09 -4.99
CA MET A 151 -22.92 26.50 -3.75
C MET A 151 -23.75 27.53 -2.98
N ASN A 152 -24.03 28.68 -3.59
CA ASN A 152 -24.69 29.80 -2.91
C ASN A 152 -26.10 29.45 -2.44
N LYS A 153 -26.91 28.79 -3.28
CA LYS A 153 -28.31 28.49 -2.97
C LYS A 153 -28.49 27.26 -2.08
N SER A 154 -27.56 26.30 -2.11
CA SER A 154 -27.69 25.05 -1.36
C SER A 154 -26.55 24.80 -0.36
N LEU A 155 -25.30 24.62 -0.82
CA LEU A 155 -24.21 24.09 0.04
C LEU A 155 -23.73 25.08 1.11
N CYS A 156 -23.76 26.40 0.88
CA CYS A 156 -23.25 27.38 1.84
C CYS A 156 -23.99 27.42 3.18
N ARG A 157 -25.21 26.89 3.22
CA ARG A 157 -25.99 26.81 4.46
C ARG A 157 -25.67 25.54 5.27
N MET A 158 -24.92 24.60 4.71
CA MET A 158 -24.55 23.33 5.34
C MET A 158 -23.35 23.49 6.28
N GLN A 159 -23.52 24.27 7.36
CA GLN A 159 -22.43 24.57 8.30
C GLN A 159 -22.01 23.38 9.18
N LYS A 160 -22.66 22.21 9.03
CA LYS A 160 -22.25 20.94 9.67
C LYS A 160 -21.49 20.00 8.72
N LEU A 161 -21.33 20.37 7.45
CA LEU A 161 -20.74 19.52 6.43
C LEU A 161 -19.25 19.30 6.70
N ARG A 162 -18.88 18.07 7.03
CA ARG A 162 -17.48 17.67 7.29
C ARG A 162 -16.81 17.06 6.07
N LYS A 163 -17.57 16.35 5.24
CA LYS A 163 -17.08 15.67 4.05
C LYS A 163 -17.85 16.08 2.80
N LEU A 164 -17.13 16.49 1.77
CA LEU A 164 -17.67 16.80 0.45
C LEU A 164 -16.89 16.05 -0.62
N ASP A 165 -17.53 15.10 -1.28
CA ASP A 165 -16.96 14.31 -2.37
C ASP A 165 -17.63 14.67 -3.69
N LEU A 166 -16.86 15.28 -4.59
CA LEU A 166 -17.29 15.70 -5.92
C LEU A 166 -16.47 14.96 -6.99
N THR A 167 -16.14 13.69 -6.73
CA THR A 167 -15.43 12.85 -7.70
C THR A 167 -16.24 12.72 -8.99
N GLN A 168 -15.61 12.98 -10.15
CA GLN A 168 -16.29 12.94 -11.45
C GLN A 168 -17.58 13.76 -11.50
N PHE A 169 -17.60 14.96 -10.92
CA PHE A 169 -18.83 15.70 -10.67
C PHE A 169 -19.65 16.00 -11.94
N SER A 170 -19.02 16.29 -13.08
CA SER A 170 -19.72 16.70 -14.32
C SER A 170 -19.47 15.74 -15.49
N VAL A 171 -20.52 15.08 -16.00
CA VAL A 171 -20.45 14.05 -17.08
C VAL A 171 -20.58 14.63 -18.50
N GLU A 172 -21.13 15.83 -18.69
CA GLU A 172 -21.32 16.44 -20.04
C GLU A 172 -20.03 16.96 -20.70
N THR A 173 -18.87 16.42 -20.34
CA THR A 173 -17.55 16.79 -20.90
C THR A 173 -17.30 16.08 -22.24
N THR A 174 -18.22 16.22 -23.19
CA THR A 174 -17.99 15.77 -24.57
C THR A 174 -16.98 16.69 -25.26
N LYS A 175 -15.71 16.25 -25.31
CA LYS A 175 -14.74 16.29 -26.42
C LYS A 175 -14.60 17.51 -27.37
N SER A 176 -15.28 18.63 -27.22
CA SER A 176 -15.14 19.77 -28.12
C SER A 176 -14.88 21.08 -27.37
N SER A 177 -13.77 21.71 -27.77
CA SER A 177 -13.42 23.11 -27.59
C SER A 177 -13.29 23.62 -26.15
N ILE A 178 -12.02 23.76 -25.72
CA ILE A 178 -11.56 24.84 -24.84
C ILE A 178 -12.48 25.04 -23.63
N GLN A 179 -12.50 24.09 -22.68
CA GLN A 179 -12.82 24.48 -21.32
C GLN A 179 -11.75 25.48 -20.89
N THR A 180 -12.14 26.73 -20.69
CA THR A 180 -11.37 27.64 -19.86
C THR A 180 -11.21 26.95 -18.51
N SER A 181 -10.00 26.48 -18.25
CA SER A 181 -9.54 25.79 -17.03
C SER A 181 -10.48 26.01 -15.83
N PHE A 182 -11.12 24.95 -15.35
CA PHE A 182 -11.75 24.99 -14.04
C PHE A 182 -10.71 25.49 -13.02
N THR A 183 -11.04 26.59 -12.34
CA THR A 183 -10.24 27.14 -11.25
C THR A 183 -11.13 27.10 -10.00
N PRO A 184 -10.77 26.35 -8.95
CA PRO A 184 -11.52 26.29 -7.70
C PRO A 184 -11.89 27.67 -7.14
N GLU A 185 -11.10 28.70 -7.42
CA GLU A 185 -11.31 30.07 -6.96
C GLU A 185 -12.60 30.68 -7.51
N GLN A 186 -12.91 30.48 -8.79
CA GLN A 186 -14.15 31.00 -9.38
C GLN A 186 -15.39 30.33 -8.79
N VAL A 187 -15.20 29.15 -8.19
CA VAL A 187 -16.25 28.21 -7.83
C VAL A 187 -16.55 28.23 -6.34
N PHE A 188 -15.51 28.43 -5.52
CA PHE A 188 -15.59 28.51 -4.06
C PHE A 188 -15.43 29.94 -3.51
N ALA A 189 -15.21 30.95 -4.36
CA ALA A 189 -15.23 32.36 -3.94
C ALA A 189 -16.65 32.78 -3.51
N GLY A 190 -16.77 33.28 -2.28
CA GLY A 190 -18.03 33.82 -1.74
C GLY A 190 -18.79 32.88 -0.80
N CYS A 191 -18.24 31.69 -0.50
CA CYS A 191 -18.85 30.72 0.40
C CYS A 191 -17.80 30.14 1.35
N GLN A 192 -18.07 30.18 2.66
CA GLN A 192 -17.22 29.56 3.68
C GLN A 192 -17.98 28.42 4.34
N ILE A 193 -17.43 27.21 4.27
CA ILE A 193 -17.91 26.04 5.00
C ILE A 193 -16.85 25.75 6.05
N GLU A 194 -16.99 26.39 7.22
CA GLU A 194 -15.95 26.37 8.25
C GLU A 194 -15.71 24.97 8.83
N SER A 195 -16.73 24.11 8.81
CA SER A 195 -16.69 22.74 9.33
C SER A 195 -16.12 21.70 8.37
N LEU A 196 -15.81 22.08 7.13
CA LEU A 196 -15.34 21.13 6.12
C LEU A 196 -13.93 20.64 6.46
N GLN A 197 -13.81 19.32 6.62
CA GLN A 197 -12.57 18.63 6.98
C GLN A 197 -12.02 17.82 5.80
N GLU A 198 -12.89 17.26 4.96
CA GLU A 198 -12.51 16.44 3.82
C GLU A 198 -13.15 16.95 2.53
N LEU A 199 -12.31 17.24 1.54
CA LEU A 199 -12.72 17.65 0.20
C LEU A 199 -12.07 16.74 -0.85
N ARG A 200 -12.89 16.10 -1.67
CA ARG A 200 -12.45 15.27 -2.79
C ARG A 200 -12.94 15.85 -4.11
N LEU A 201 -12.02 16.08 -5.03
CA LEU A 201 -12.24 16.66 -6.35
C LEU A 201 -11.64 15.77 -7.44
N ARG A 202 -11.72 14.45 -7.29
CA ARG A 202 -11.04 13.49 -8.17
C ARG A 202 -11.63 13.51 -9.58
N ASN A 203 -10.79 13.39 -10.61
CA ASN A 203 -11.22 13.23 -12.00
C ASN A 203 -12.26 14.26 -12.49
N ASN A 204 -11.93 15.54 -12.29
CA ASN A 204 -12.74 16.67 -12.73
C ASN A 204 -12.07 17.50 -13.84
N GLY A 205 -10.91 17.06 -14.35
CA GLY A 205 -10.16 17.82 -15.36
C GLY A 205 -9.59 19.13 -14.82
N LEU A 206 -9.27 19.20 -13.51
CA LEU A 206 -8.69 20.42 -12.93
C LEU A 206 -7.33 20.71 -13.57
N VAL A 207 -7.16 21.87 -14.21
CA VAL A 207 -5.88 22.26 -14.84
C VAL A 207 -5.07 23.20 -13.94
N LYS A 208 -5.73 23.91 -13.02
CA LYS A 208 -5.07 24.83 -12.07
C LYS A 208 -5.85 24.93 -10.77
N MET A 209 -5.13 25.09 -9.65
CA MET A 209 -5.66 25.60 -8.39
C MET A 209 -4.87 26.84 -8.00
N ALA A 210 -5.54 27.93 -7.64
CA ALA A 210 -4.88 29.08 -7.03
C ALA A 210 -4.79 28.95 -5.51
N SER A 211 -3.95 29.79 -4.94
CA SER A 211 -3.61 29.79 -3.53
C SER A 211 -4.67 30.41 -2.63
N ALA A 212 -5.83 30.86 -3.12
CA ALA A 212 -6.85 31.46 -2.27
C ALA A 212 -7.96 30.48 -1.85
N PHE A 213 -8.12 29.35 -2.55
CA PHE A 213 -9.28 28.46 -2.33
C PHE A 213 -9.36 27.92 -0.90
N TYR A 214 -8.22 27.69 -0.25
CA TYR A 214 -8.17 27.14 1.10
C TYR A 214 -8.71 28.11 2.16
N LEU A 215 -8.74 29.42 1.87
CA LEU A 215 -9.32 30.42 2.78
C LEU A 215 -10.84 30.21 2.96
N SER A 216 -11.48 29.46 2.04
CA SER A 216 -12.87 29.05 2.17
C SER A 216 -13.08 27.87 3.13
N PHE A 217 -12.01 27.14 3.47
CA PHE A 217 -12.05 25.88 4.24
C PHE A 217 -10.96 25.83 5.34
N PRO A 218 -11.08 26.63 6.41
CA PRO A 218 -10.03 26.76 7.44
C PRO A 218 -9.76 25.47 8.23
N GLN A 219 -10.72 24.53 8.31
CA GLN A 219 -10.58 23.25 9.02
C GLN A 219 -10.18 22.08 8.10
N LEU A 220 -9.89 22.34 6.82
CA LEU A 220 -9.59 21.30 5.86
C LEU A 220 -8.35 20.50 6.27
N SER A 221 -8.53 19.19 6.46
CA SER A 221 -7.50 18.25 6.89
C SER A 221 -7.20 17.17 5.83
N VAL A 222 -8.15 16.86 4.96
CA VAL A 222 -8.02 15.90 3.87
C VAL A 222 -8.37 16.57 2.55
N LEU A 223 -7.44 16.50 1.60
CA LEU A 223 -7.65 17.00 0.24
C LEU A 223 -7.22 15.94 -0.77
N ASP A 224 -8.16 15.50 -1.60
CA ASP A 224 -7.90 14.59 -2.72
C ASP A 224 -8.20 15.28 -4.05
N VAL A 225 -7.17 15.49 -4.84
CA VAL A 225 -7.23 16.08 -6.19
C VAL A 225 -6.65 15.13 -7.23
N SER A 226 -6.63 13.83 -6.94
CA SER A 226 -6.10 12.81 -7.85
C SER A 226 -6.88 12.72 -9.17
N TYR A 227 -6.25 12.18 -10.21
CA TYR A 227 -6.88 11.98 -11.53
C TYR A 227 -7.28 13.29 -12.25
N ASN A 228 -6.66 14.42 -11.92
CA ASN A 228 -6.90 15.69 -12.60
C ASN A 228 -5.83 15.99 -13.65
N GLU A 229 -5.63 17.25 -14.04
CA GLU A 229 -4.67 17.70 -15.05
C GLU A 229 -3.82 18.89 -14.53
N LEU A 230 -3.61 18.98 -13.21
CA LEU A 230 -3.14 20.19 -12.50
C LEU A 230 -1.72 20.66 -12.88
N LEU A 231 -0.98 19.83 -13.60
CA LEU A 231 0.40 20.11 -14.03
C LEU A 231 0.53 20.43 -15.52
N GLY A 232 -0.55 20.32 -16.31
CA GLY A 232 -0.61 20.72 -17.72
C GLY A 232 0.43 20.06 -18.65
N ASN A 233 0.47 20.51 -19.92
CA ASN A 233 1.48 20.14 -20.93
C ASN A 233 2.82 20.91 -20.75
N VAL A 234 3.31 21.07 -19.52
CA VAL A 234 4.55 21.80 -19.27
C VAL A 234 5.74 20.84 -19.44
N ILE A 235 6.30 20.82 -20.65
CA ILE A 235 7.43 19.96 -21.07
C ILE A 235 8.77 20.40 -20.42
N GLU A 236 8.83 21.61 -19.85
CA GLU A 236 9.99 22.11 -19.09
C GLU A 236 9.56 22.63 -17.71
N ILE A 237 9.64 21.77 -16.71
CA ILE A 237 9.59 22.21 -15.32
C ILE A 237 11.02 22.61 -14.92
N GLU A 238 11.37 23.88 -15.11
CA GLU A 238 12.45 24.47 -14.31
C GLU A 238 12.02 24.35 -12.83
N LEU A 239 12.88 23.75 -12.00
CA LEU A 239 12.68 23.45 -10.56
C LEU A 239 12.05 24.59 -9.74
N ALA A 240 12.12 25.83 -10.21
CA ALA A 240 11.54 27.03 -9.62
C ALA A 240 9.99 27.04 -9.60
N SER A 241 9.32 26.44 -10.58
CA SER A 241 7.85 26.41 -10.62
C SER A 241 7.26 25.28 -9.75
N THR A 242 7.94 24.14 -9.68
CA THR A 242 7.60 23.03 -8.78
C THR A 242 7.90 23.36 -7.33
N THR A 243 8.98 24.08 -7.02
CA THR A 243 9.16 24.60 -5.65
C THR A 243 8.02 25.53 -5.25
N ALA A 244 7.54 26.42 -6.14
CA ALA A 244 6.38 27.28 -5.83
C ALA A 244 5.08 26.49 -5.61
N GLN A 245 4.85 25.40 -6.35
CA GLN A 245 3.71 24.50 -6.16
C GLN A 245 3.87 23.53 -4.98
N PHE A 246 5.09 23.16 -4.57
CA PHE A 246 5.33 22.43 -3.32
C PHE A 246 5.22 23.39 -2.11
N LEU A 247 5.63 24.65 -2.29
CA LEU A 247 5.40 25.74 -1.35
C LEU A 247 3.90 26.03 -1.15
N PHE A 248 3.03 25.63 -2.09
CA PHE A 248 1.56 25.67 -1.94
C PHE A 248 1.07 24.88 -0.73
N LEU A 249 1.69 23.73 -0.44
CA LEU A 249 1.32 22.89 0.70
C LEU A 249 1.63 23.56 2.02
N LEU A 250 2.60 24.50 2.04
CA LEU A 250 3.03 25.23 3.22
C LEU A 250 1.98 26.20 3.78
N PHE A 251 0.89 26.45 3.05
CA PHE A 251 -0.22 27.28 3.54
C PHE A 251 -1.29 26.49 4.29
N PHE A 252 -1.29 25.15 4.20
CA PHE A 252 -2.28 24.33 4.89
C PHE A 252 -1.77 23.90 6.27
N ASN A 253 -1.87 24.78 7.26
CA ASN A 253 -1.46 24.46 8.62
C ASN A 253 -2.19 23.25 9.24
N ASN A 254 -3.38 22.90 8.72
CA ASN A 254 -4.23 21.82 9.23
C ASN A 254 -4.27 20.57 8.31
N LEU A 255 -3.61 20.57 7.15
CA LEU A 255 -3.69 19.44 6.22
C LEU A 255 -2.86 18.25 6.72
N HIS A 256 -3.54 17.12 6.92
CA HIS A 256 -2.96 15.86 7.35
C HIS A 256 -2.80 14.90 6.18
N THR A 257 -3.75 14.91 5.24
CA THR A 257 -3.76 14.00 4.07
C THR A 257 -3.84 14.81 2.79
N PHE A 258 -2.89 14.59 1.90
CA PHE A 258 -2.90 15.14 0.56
C PHE A 258 -2.70 14.05 -0.48
N ASN A 259 -3.70 13.86 -1.34
CA ASN A 259 -3.63 12.96 -2.47
C ASN A 259 -3.60 13.75 -3.78
N PHE A 260 -2.46 13.67 -4.45
CA PHE A 260 -2.16 14.31 -5.73
C PHE A 260 -1.85 13.29 -6.82
N GLY A 261 -2.12 12.00 -6.59
CA GLY A 261 -1.77 10.94 -7.52
C GLY A 261 -2.46 11.08 -8.89
N ASN A 262 -1.82 10.54 -9.91
CA ASN A 262 -2.42 10.24 -11.20
C ASN A 262 -2.95 11.43 -12.03
N GLN A 263 -2.22 12.55 -12.10
CA GLN A 263 -2.65 13.81 -12.76
C GLN A 263 -2.75 13.77 -14.30
N MET A 264 -2.80 12.60 -14.94
CA MET A 264 -3.21 12.42 -16.35
C MET A 264 -3.77 11.01 -16.59
N GLY A 265 -4.19 10.31 -15.53
CA GLY A 265 -4.69 8.95 -15.61
C GLY A 265 -6.15 8.85 -16.00
N LYS A 266 -6.53 7.72 -16.60
CA LYS A 266 -7.94 7.35 -16.72
C LYS A 266 -8.45 6.89 -15.36
N TYR A 267 -9.43 7.58 -14.80
CA TYR A 267 -10.14 7.12 -13.62
C TYR A 267 -11.03 5.91 -14.00
N GLN A 268 -10.85 4.80 -13.29
CA GLN A 268 -11.74 3.65 -13.36
C GLN A 268 -12.19 3.33 -11.94
N GLN A 269 -13.46 3.61 -11.60
CA GLN A 269 -14.15 2.90 -10.54
C GLN A 269 -15.65 3.19 -10.51
N HIS A 270 -16.42 2.12 -10.33
CA HIS A 270 -17.72 2.09 -9.64
C HIS A 270 -17.50 1.23 -8.40
N VAL A 271 -17.69 1.76 -7.20
CA VAL A 271 -17.66 0.98 -5.96
C VAL A 271 -19.06 1.06 -5.38
N PRO A 272 -19.85 -0.03 -5.44
CA PRO A 272 -21.23 0.02 -4.98
C PRO A 272 -21.26 0.36 -3.49
N TYR A 273 -22.17 1.26 -3.12
CA TYR A 273 -22.45 1.56 -1.72
C TYR A 273 -23.32 0.47 -1.10
N SER A 274 -23.22 0.36 0.22
CA SER A 274 -24.01 -0.53 1.05
C SER A 274 -24.69 0.25 2.17
N ALA A 275 -25.76 -0.29 2.77
CA ALA A 275 -26.39 0.33 3.93
C ALA A 275 -25.43 0.54 5.12
N GLN A 276 -24.33 -0.21 5.19
CA GLN A 276 -23.30 -0.02 6.21
C GLN A 276 -22.66 1.37 6.10
N ASP A 277 -22.50 1.91 4.89
CA ASP A 277 -21.90 3.22 4.63
C ASP A 277 -22.70 4.38 5.22
N LEU A 278 -23.99 4.19 5.52
CA LEU A 278 -24.83 5.16 6.24
C LEU A 278 -24.71 5.08 7.76
N THR A 279 -24.15 3.99 8.28
CA THR A 279 -24.06 3.71 9.73
C THR A 279 -22.67 3.87 10.31
N VAL A 280 -21.64 3.95 9.46
CA VAL A 280 -20.28 4.23 9.91
C VAL A 280 -20.29 5.63 10.52
N PRO A 281 -20.02 5.80 11.84
CA PRO A 281 -19.82 7.12 12.38
C PRO A 281 -18.69 7.77 11.58
N LEU A 282 -18.84 9.04 11.20
CA LEU A 282 -17.75 9.85 10.66
C LEU A 282 -16.65 9.97 11.75
N SER A 283 -15.89 8.91 11.97
CA SER A 283 -14.70 8.88 12.79
C SER A 283 -13.56 9.46 11.96
N ILE A 284 -13.72 10.73 11.58
CA ILE A 284 -12.59 11.54 11.19
C ILE A 284 -11.89 11.83 12.52
N PRO A 285 -10.62 11.41 12.72
CA PRO A 285 -9.91 11.69 13.95
C PRO A 285 -9.91 13.20 14.15
N THR A 286 -10.65 13.68 15.15
CA THR A 286 -10.54 15.06 15.61
C THR A 286 -9.17 15.19 16.25
N PRO A 287 -8.23 15.99 15.72
CA PRO A 287 -7.05 16.31 16.49
C PRO A 287 -7.51 17.03 17.76
N GLU A 288 -7.21 16.47 18.94
CA GLU A 288 -7.27 17.24 20.18
C GLU A 288 -6.22 18.36 20.06
N ILE A 289 -6.64 19.50 19.51
CA ILE A 289 -5.86 20.73 19.63
C ILE A 289 -5.99 21.17 21.08
N ARG A 290 -5.09 20.70 21.94
CA ARG A 290 -4.79 21.43 23.17
C ARG A 290 -4.08 22.71 22.77
N CYS A 291 -4.87 23.77 22.53
CA CYS A 291 -4.38 25.12 22.62
C CYS A 291 -3.96 25.35 24.07
N ASN A 292 -2.72 25.01 24.41
CA ASN A 292 -2.13 25.44 25.65
C ASN A 292 -2.03 26.96 25.56
N ARG A 293 -2.85 27.67 26.34
CA ARG A 293 -3.02 29.14 26.31
C ARG A 293 -1.78 29.92 26.79
N THR A 294 -0.61 29.29 26.78
CA THR A 294 0.63 29.83 27.33
C THR A 294 1.82 29.32 26.52
N PHE A 295 1.95 29.73 25.26
CA PHE A 295 3.25 29.89 24.61
C PHE A 295 3.18 31.11 23.69
N ASN A 296 3.00 32.26 24.35
CA ASN A 296 3.14 33.59 23.75
C ASN A 296 4.51 34.20 24.11
N GLU A 297 5.49 33.38 24.49
CA GLU A 297 6.79 33.85 24.94
C GLU A 297 7.91 33.23 24.10
N TYR A 298 8.66 34.13 23.46
CA TYR A 298 9.95 33.94 22.78
C TYR A 298 9.97 33.41 21.34
N LEU A 299 9.37 34.19 20.44
CA LEU A 299 10.07 34.57 19.19
C LEU A 299 11.15 35.60 19.53
N SER A 300 12.18 35.20 20.28
CA SER A 300 13.39 36.02 20.41
C SER A 300 14.27 35.78 19.20
N PHE A 301 14.17 36.68 18.22
CA PHE A 301 15.15 36.83 17.16
C PHE A 301 16.53 37.14 17.78
N LYS A 302 17.38 36.12 17.95
CA LYS A 302 18.83 36.35 18.14
C LYS A 302 19.44 36.55 16.76
N ILE A 303 19.35 37.79 16.27
CA ILE A 303 20.04 38.23 15.06
C ILE A 303 21.54 38.20 15.36
N PHE A 304 22.29 37.34 14.66
CA PHE A 304 23.74 37.50 14.57
C PHE A 304 24.03 38.86 13.93
N ARG A 305 24.70 39.70 14.71
CA ARG A 305 25.02 41.10 14.42
C ARG A 305 25.96 41.16 13.22
N VAL A 306 25.43 41.20 12.00
CA VAL A 306 26.21 41.65 10.82
C VAL A 306 26.41 43.15 10.98
N ARG A 307 27.68 43.56 11.15
CA ARG A 307 28.06 44.96 11.26
C ARG A 307 27.77 45.65 9.92
N HIS A 308 27.11 46.80 10.02
CA HIS A 308 26.78 47.76 8.96
C HIS A 308 25.44 47.51 8.27
N HIS A 309 24.40 48.11 8.87
CA HIS A 309 23.39 48.97 8.25
C HIS A 309 22.22 49.06 9.24
N LYS A 310 22.33 50.03 10.17
CA LYS A 310 21.25 50.41 11.06
C LYS A 310 20.25 51.27 10.29
N GLU A 311 18.98 51.12 10.65
CA GLU A 311 17.84 51.99 10.29
C GLU A 311 17.24 51.75 8.90
N LEU A 312 16.27 50.83 8.82
CA LEU A 312 15.12 50.88 7.87
C LEU A 312 14.06 49.75 8.08
N TRP A 313 14.18 48.88 9.08
CA TRP A 313 13.47 47.59 9.10
C TRP A 313 12.33 47.40 10.11
N THR A 314 11.68 48.47 10.59
CA THR A 314 10.52 48.36 11.49
C THR A 314 9.15 48.50 10.82
N PRO A 315 8.96 49.28 9.72
CA PRO A 315 7.69 49.29 8.98
C PRO A 315 7.53 48.10 8.02
N PHE A 316 8.63 47.44 7.65
CA PHE A 316 8.66 46.38 6.63
C PHE A 316 8.08 45.03 7.14
N LEU A 317 8.30 44.70 8.42
CA LEU A 317 7.80 43.46 9.03
C LEU A 317 6.27 43.46 9.24
N LYS A 318 5.66 44.63 9.50
CA LYS A 318 4.20 44.75 9.58
C LYS A 318 3.50 44.67 8.21
N LYS A 319 4.24 44.88 7.12
CA LYS A 319 3.77 44.71 5.74
C LYS A 319 3.95 43.29 5.20
N MET A 320 4.70 42.41 5.87
CA MET A 320 5.04 41.08 5.33
C MET A 320 3.87 40.08 5.30
N CYS A 321 2.84 40.24 6.15
CA CYS A 321 1.59 39.47 6.01
C CYS A 321 0.72 39.93 4.82
N ILE A 322 0.93 41.16 4.31
CA ILE A 322 0.17 41.74 3.19
C ILE A 322 0.97 41.62 1.87
N SER A 323 2.30 41.58 1.93
CA SER A 323 3.16 41.52 0.74
C SER A 323 3.54 40.11 0.27
N LEU A 324 3.20 39.04 0.99
CA LEU A 324 3.31 37.66 0.48
C LEU A 324 2.31 37.40 -0.66
N GLN A 325 1.17 38.11 -0.69
CA GLN A 325 0.27 38.14 -1.85
C GLN A 325 0.92 38.83 -3.07
N VAL A 326 1.70 39.90 -2.86
CA VAL A 326 2.35 40.67 -3.94
C VAL A 326 3.58 39.93 -4.49
N LEU A 327 4.34 39.23 -3.64
CA LEU A 327 5.54 38.49 -4.07
C LEU A 327 5.20 37.29 -4.99
N ILE A 328 4.04 36.67 -4.78
CA ILE A 328 3.53 35.58 -5.64
C ILE A 328 2.94 36.15 -6.95
N LEU A 329 2.35 37.35 -6.91
CA LEU A 329 1.81 38.04 -8.09
C LEU A 329 2.92 38.51 -9.06
N ASP A 330 4.06 38.98 -8.57
CA ASP A 330 5.16 39.43 -9.42
C ASP A 330 6.03 38.28 -9.99
N SER A 331 5.96 37.08 -9.38
CA SER A 331 6.68 35.88 -9.85
C SER A 331 6.13 35.29 -11.16
N LEU A 332 5.00 35.78 -11.67
CA LEU A 332 4.34 35.28 -12.88
C LEU A 332 4.65 36.10 -14.15
N HIS A 333 5.42 37.18 -14.04
CA HIS A 333 5.87 37.94 -15.21
C HIS A 333 7.37 37.75 -15.41
N GLY A 334 7.71 37.04 -16.48
CA GLY A 334 9.05 36.55 -16.83
C GLY A 334 10.10 37.66 -16.95
N HIS A 335 10.57 38.14 -15.81
CA HIS A 335 11.61 39.16 -15.70
C HIS A 335 12.92 38.50 -15.27
N PRO A 336 14.08 38.83 -15.89
CA PRO A 336 15.39 38.22 -15.58
C PRO A 336 15.89 38.43 -14.13
N ALA A 337 15.14 39.14 -13.28
CA ALA A 337 15.40 39.29 -11.85
C ALA A 337 14.97 38.06 -11.01
N SER A 338 14.17 37.14 -11.56
CA SER A 338 13.72 35.91 -10.89
C SER A 338 14.88 34.97 -10.52
N ARG A 339 15.95 34.93 -11.32
CA ARG A 339 17.18 34.17 -11.03
C ARG A 339 17.94 34.68 -9.81
N LEU A 340 17.79 35.96 -9.46
CA LEU A 340 18.51 36.56 -8.33
C LEU A 340 17.81 36.35 -6.97
N ILE A 341 16.51 36.00 -6.99
CA ILE A 341 15.69 35.85 -5.79
C ILE A 341 15.71 34.41 -5.28
N ILE A 342 15.79 33.41 -6.16
CA ILE A 342 15.97 32.00 -5.78
C ILE A 342 17.25 31.83 -4.94
N HIS A 343 18.33 32.52 -5.31
CA HIS A 343 19.56 32.53 -4.52
C HIS A 343 19.47 33.26 -3.17
N ARG A 344 18.49 34.15 -2.95
CA ARG A 344 18.30 34.84 -1.66
C ARG A 344 17.25 34.20 -0.75
N MET A 345 16.38 33.34 -1.29
CA MET A 345 15.48 32.50 -0.46
C MET A 345 16.25 31.37 0.23
N ASP A 346 17.41 30.97 -0.31
CA ASP A 346 18.35 30.04 0.33
C ASP A 346 18.98 30.60 1.62
N ASP A 347 19.02 31.92 1.80
CA ASP A 347 19.65 32.63 2.94
C ASP A 347 18.65 33.10 4.00
N LEU A 348 17.35 33.04 3.70
CA LEU A 348 16.28 33.36 4.64
C LEU A 348 15.82 32.06 5.27
N ASP A 349 16.25 31.80 6.51
CA ASP A 349 15.65 30.83 7.42
C ASP A 349 14.16 31.16 7.60
N MET A 350 13.34 30.81 6.61
CA MET A 350 11.90 31.01 6.62
C MET A 350 11.34 29.90 7.49
N ILE A 351 11.09 30.24 8.76
CA ILE A 351 10.38 29.38 9.70
C ILE A 351 8.95 29.21 9.17
N LEU A 352 8.77 28.18 8.37
CA LEU A 352 7.46 27.74 7.90
C LEU A 352 6.71 27.14 9.10
N PRO A 353 5.42 27.46 9.30
CA PRO A 353 4.63 26.83 10.35
C PRO A 353 4.70 25.30 10.20
N PRO A 354 4.75 24.54 11.32
CA PRO A 354 4.94 23.10 11.25
C PRO A 354 3.71 22.47 10.60
N LEU A 355 3.86 22.08 9.32
CA LEU A 355 2.86 21.30 8.62
C LEU A 355 2.54 20.04 9.43
N GLN A 356 1.26 19.69 9.50
CA GLN A 356 0.75 18.50 10.20
C GLN A 356 0.61 17.31 9.24
N LEU A 357 1.26 17.36 8.09
CA LEU A 357 1.07 16.38 7.03
C LEU A 357 1.57 15.01 7.48
N GLN A 358 0.69 14.02 7.42
CA GLN A 358 0.95 12.62 7.77
C GLN A 358 0.93 11.72 6.54
N PHE A 359 0.08 12.02 5.55
CA PHE A 359 -0.09 11.25 4.34
C PHE A 359 0.11 12.12 3.10
N LEU A 360 1.04 11.71 2.24
CA LEU A 360 1.29 12.33 0.95
C LEU A 360 1.33 11.27 -0.16
N ASP A 361 0.44 11.42 -1.12
CA ASP A 361 0.44 10.61 -2.34
C ASP A 361 0.71 11.46 -3.58
N TRP A 362 1.78 11.12 -4.30
CA TRP A 362 2.19 11.71 -5.58
C TRP A 362 2.32 10.63 -6.66
N SER A 363 1.73 9.45 -6.50
CA SER A 363 1.96 8.35 -7.44
C SER A 363 1.45 8.63 -8.84
N ASP A 364 1.91 7.84 -9.82
CA ASP A 364 1.37 7.83 -11.19
C ASP A 364 1.48 9.18 -11.91
N ASN A 365 2.56 9.89 -11.61
CA ASN A 365 2.89 11.20 -12.16
C ASN A 365 4.14 11.12 -13.08
N ALA A 366 4.44 9.94 -13.64
CA ALA A 366 5.63 9.68 -14.46
C ALA A 366 5.72 10.52 -15.75
N GLN A 367 4.61 11.10 -16.21
CA GLN A 367 4.57 12.04 -17.33
C GLN A 367 5.42 13.30 -17.11
N PHE A 368 5.72 13.66 -15.86
CA PHE A 368 6.58 14.80 -15.58
C PHE A 368 8.05 14.39 -15.74
N THR A 369 8.85 15.31 -16.31
CA THR A 369 10.29 15.13 -16.48
C THR A 369 10.97 14.79 -15.15
N VAL A 370 12.13 14.12 -15.23
CA VAL A 370 12.86 13.62 -14.05
C VAL A 370 12.91 14.68 -12.95
N ILE A 371 12.27 14.38 -11.81
CA ILE A 371 12.24 15.31 -10.68
C ILE A 371 13.51 15.08 -9.86
N HIS A 372 14.44 16.02 -9.97
CA HIS A 372 15.67 16.03 -9.16
C HIS A 372 15.39 16.74 -7.83
N MET A 373 15.37 15.99 -6.72
CA MET A 373 15.24 16.56 -5.38
C MET A 373 16.57 17.05 -4.80
N GLU A 374 17.62 17.18 -5.63
CA GLU A 374 19.00 17.50 -5.21
C GLU A 374 19.13 18.84 -4.49
N ASN A 375 18.25 19.80 -4.75
CA ASN A 375 18.31 21.15 -4.16
C ASN A 375 17.35 21.34 -2.97
N VAL A 376 16.57 20.34 -2.59
CA VAL A 376 15.67 20.43 -1.43
C VAL A 376 16.48 20.19 -0.15
N ARG A 377 17.07 21.28 0.37
CA ARG A 377 17.99 21.19 1.52
C ARG A 377 17.26 20.91 2.83
N TYR A 378 16.02 21.40 3.00
CA TYR A 378 15.24 21.28 4.24
C TYR A 378 13.72 21.34 3.99
N PRO A 379 12.99 20.22 3.97
CA PRO A 379 11.54 20.28 4.02
C PRO A 379 11.12 20.50 5.48
N HIS A 380 11.05 21.77 5.90
CA HIS A 380 10.39 22.13 7.16
C HIS A 380 8.91 21.72 7.08
N GLY A 381 8.41 21.03 8.11
CA GLY A 381 7.01 20.60 8.19
C GLY A 381 6.71 19.15 7.79
N LEU A 382 7.67 18.37 7.28
CA LEU A 382 7.45 16.93 7.00
C LEU A 382 7.82 16.02 8.18
N GLU A 383 8.03 16.57 9.37
CA GLU A 383 8.47 15.81 10.55
C GLU A 383 7.44 14.79 11.03
N LYS A 384 6.15 15.08 10.79
CA LYS A 384 5.01 14.22 11.12
C LYS A 384 4.59 13.30 9.97
N LEU A 385 5.29 13.33 8.84
CA LEU A 385 4.94 12.52 7.68
C LEU A 385 5.15 11.04 8.01
N GLU A 386 4.09 10.25 7.88
CA GLU A 386 4.09 8.81 8.16
C GLU A 386 4.02 7.98 6.88
N TYR A 387 3.35 8.48 5.85
CA TYR A 387 3.16 7.80 4.57
C TYR A 387 3.58 8.69 3.41
N LEU A 388 4.47 8.17 2.58
CA LEU A 388 4.97 8.84 1.38
C LEU A 388 4.93 7.90 0.18
N ASN A 389 4.08 8.24 -0.80
CA ASN A 389 3.95 7.48 -2.04
C ASN A 389 4.44 8.29 -3.24
N PHE A 390 5.54 7.81 -3.82
CA PHE A 390 6.20 8.36 -5.00
C PHE A 390 6.26 7.35 -6.14
N MET A 391 5.44 6.28 -6.10
CA MET A 391 5.49 5.24 -7.12
C MET A 391 5.13 5.78 -8.50
N ARG A 392 5.79 5.28 -9.55
CA ARG A 392 5.50 5.66 -10.95
C ARG A 392 5.52 7.18 -11.17
N SER A 393 6.50 7.88 -10.59
CA SER A 393 6.59 9.35 -10.64
C SER A 393 7.98 9.89 -10.99
N ASN A 394 8.86 9.04 -11.54
CA ASN A 394 10.18 9.39 -12.07
C ASN A 394 11.09 10.10 -11.04
N PHE A 395 10.89 9.84 -9.75
CA PHE A 395 11.78 10.31 -8.68
C PHE A 395 13.03 9.44 -8.66
N THR A 396 14.10 9.93 -9.27
CA THR A 396 15.33 9.14 -9.44
C THR A 396 16.51 9.58 -8.57
N ILE A 397 16.57 10.84 -8.16
CA ILE A 397 17.68 11.38 -7.36
C ILE A 397 17.15 12.15 -6.15
N PHE A 398 17.68 11.79 -4.99
CA PHE A 398 17.32 12.41 -3.71
C PHE A 398 18.50 13.17 -3.13
N HIS A 399 18.25 14.35 -2.56
CA HIS A 399 19.24 15.02 -1.73
C HIS A 399 19.49 14.23 -0.45
N HIS A 400 20.75 14.10 -0.04
CA HIS A 400 21.18 13.27 1.11
C HIS A 400 20.53 13.63 2.46
N LYS A 401 19.95 14.84 2.60
CA LYS A 401 19.23 15.28 3.81
C LYS A 401 17.71 15.18 3.71
N LEU A 402 17.14 14.83 2.55
CA LEU A 402 15.70 14.92 2.32
C LEU A 402 14.88 14.17 3.38
N PHE A 403 15.23 12.92 3.66
CA PHE A 403 14.51 12.07 4.60
C PHE A 403 14.94 12.26 6.06
N THR A 404 16.01 13.02 6.34
CA THR A 404 16.55 13.19 7.70
C THR A 404 15.60 13.92 8.64
N SER A 405 14.71 14.77 8.11
CA SER A 405 13.68 15.44 8.92
C SER A 405 12.42 14.60 9.09
N MET A 406 12.16 13.60 8.24
CA MET A 406 10.93 12.78 8.24
C MET A 406 10.99 11.66 9.28
N LYS A 407 11.21 12.01 10.55
CA LYS A 407 11.46 11.03 11.63
C LYS A 407 10.28 10.11 11.93
N SER A 408 9.06 10.55 11.58
CA SER A 408 7.83 9.76 11.78
C SER A 408 7.49 8.84 10.60
N LEU A 409 8.34 8.79 9.56
CA LEU A 409 8.04 8.05 8.33
C LEU A 409 7.97 6.55 8.60
N ARG A 410 6.81 5.96 8.32
CA ARG A 410 6.52 4.52 8.47
C ARG A 410 6.45 3.80 7.13
N THR A 411 5.92 4.44 6.10
CA THR A 411 5.74 3.83 4.77
C THR A 411 6.36 4.71 3.70
N LEU A 412 7.28 4.13 2.92
CA LEU A 412 7.91 4.77 1.78
C LEU A 412 7.76 3.90 0.54
N LEU A 413 6.99 4.38 -0.45
CA LEU A 413 6.74 3.68 -1.70
C LEU A 413 7.46 4.38 -2.86
N LEU A 414 8.42 3.69 -3.45
CA LEU A 414 9.30 4.18 -4.51
C LEU A 414 9.30 3.27 -5.74
N GLY A 415 8.34 2.36 -5.86
CA GLY A 415 8.24 1.43 -6.98
C GLY A 415 8.12 2.11 -8.34
N HIS A 416 8.61 1.46 -9.39
CA HIS A 416 8.50 1.93 -10.79
C HIS A 416 9.06 3.35 -11.06
N ASN A 417 10.16 3.73 -10.41
CA ASN A 417 10.83 5.02 -10.62
C ASN A 417 12.14 4.91 -11.43
N GLY A 418 12.62 3.71 -11.73
CA GLY A 418 13.86 3.53 -12.49
C GLY A 418 15.11 3.97 -11.73
N LEU A 419 15.16 3.74 -10.41
CA LEU A 419 16.27 4.16 -9.55
C LEU A 419 17.63 3.60 -10.00
N ASN A 420 17.71 2.31 -10.34
CA ASN A 420 18.95 1.62 -10.73
C ASN A 420 20.17 2.08 -9.87
N LYS A 421 21.26 2.55 -10.49
CA LYS A 421 22.49 3.03 -9.81
C LYS A 421 22.26 4.24 -8.89
N LYS A 422 21.20 5.02 -9.11
CA LYS A 422 20.87 6.22 -8.32
C LYS A 422 20.25 5.89 -6.96
N LEU A 423 19.93 4.61 -6.69
CA LEU A 423 19.50 4.14 -5.37
C LEU A 423 20.49 4.53 -4.26
N SER A 424 21.78 4.65 -4.58
CA SER A 424 22.82 5.14 -3.66
C SER A 424 22.60 6.55 -3.12
N THR A 425 21.75 7.35 -3.76
CA THR A 425 21.39 8.71 -3.31
C THR A 425 20.27 8.72 -2.26
N LEU A 426 19.54 7.61 -2.12
CA LEU A 426 18.53 7.44 -1.08
C LEU A 426 19.22 7.25 0.27
N ASN A 427 18.92 8.12 1.23
CA ASN A 427 19.46 8.02 2.58
C ASN A 427 18.31 7.98 3.59
N VAL A 428 18.01 6.78 4.11
CA VAL A 428 16.92 6.54 5.07
C VAL A 428 17.43 6.15 6.47
N LYS A 429 18.72 6.38 6.76
CA LYS A 429 19.35 5.87 7.99
C LYS A 429 18.75 6.42 9.29
N GLU A 430 18.20 7.64 9.23
CA GLU A 430 17.59 8.33 10.36
C GLU A 430 16.10 7.99 10.53
N ASN A 431 15.51 7.19 9.63
CA ASN A 431 14.09 6.83 9.63
C ASN A 431 13.85 5.53 10.41
N SER A 432 14.18 5.54 11.71
CA SER A 432 14.08 4.34 12.57
C SER A 432 12.65 3.81 12.75
N ALA A 433 11.64 4.65 12.49
CA ALA A 433 10.22 4.28 12.50
C ALA A 433 9.73 3.64 11.18
N LEU A 434 10.59 3.52 10.15
CA LEU A 434 10.20 2.98 8.86
C LEU A 434 9.84 1.49 8.97
N GLU A 435 8.62 1.14 8.56
CA GLU A 435 8.05 -0.21 8.63
C GLU A 435 7.95 -0.84 7.23
N VAL A 436 7.66 -0.05 6.20
CA VAL A 436 7.44 -0.54 4.83
C VAL A 436 8.30 0.26 3.86
N LEU A 437 9.12 -0.45 3.09
CA LEU A 437 9.91 0.10 2.00
C LEU A 437 9.64 -0.67 0.70
N ASP A 438 9.05 0.02 -0.28
CA ASP A 438 8.84 -0.53 -1.62
C ASP A 438 9.81 0.07 -2.63
N LEU A 439 10.67 -0.79 -3.18
CA LEU A 439 11.66 -0.49 -4.22
C LEU A 439 11.42 -1.37 -5.46
N SER A 440 10.22 -1.90 -5.66
CA SER A 440 9.89 -2.79 -6.77
C SER A 440 10.03 -2.13 -8.14
N TYR A 441 10.35 -2.92 -9.16
CA TYR A 441 10.39 -2.47 -10.57
C TYR A 441 11.23 -1.21 -10.82
N ASN A 442 12.40 -1.11 -10.19
CA ASN A 442 13.31 0.03 -10.29
C ASN A 442 14.58 -0.24 -11.11
N ASN A 443 14.62 -1.37 -11.83
CA ASN A 443 15.78 -1.83 -12.61
C ASN A 443 17.06 -1.88 -11.76
N ILE A 444 16.94 -2.22 -10.47
CA ILE A 444 18.08 -2.29 -9.54
C ILE A 444 18.89 -3.55 -9.85
N SER A 445 20.16 -3.39 -10.22
CA SER A 445 21.10 -4.51 -10.42
C SER A 445 21.98 -4.79 -9.22
N GLU A 446 22.22 -3.77 -8.37
CA GLU A 446 23.06 -3.88 -7.18
C GLU A 446 22.38 -3.15 -6.02
N PHE A 447 22.27 -3.83 -4.87
CA PHE A 447 21.65 -3.26 -3.68
C PHE A 447 22.72 -2.73 -2.71
N PRO A 448 22.73 -1.43 -2.37
CA PRO A 448 23.69 -0.87 -1.43
C PRO A 448 23.43 -1.37 0.00
N SER A 449 24.35 -2.18 0.54
CA SER A 449 24.21 -2.83 1.85
C SER A 449 23.95 -1.85 3.00
N ALA A 450 24.55 -0.66 2.93
CA ALA A 450 24.44 0.39 3.95
C ALA A 450 23.15 1.21 3.88
N LEU A 451 22.28 0.99 2.87
CA LEU A 451 21.02 1.72 2.73
C LEU A 451 20.06 1.44 3.89
N LEU A 452 20.09 0.22 4.41
CA LEU A 452 19.20 -0.27 5.44
C LEU A 452 19.82 -0.19 6.85
N ASP A 453 20.92 0.53 7.00
CA ASP A 453 21.47 0.84 8.32
C ASP A 453 20.50 1.76 9.07
N GLY A 454 20.11 1.43 10.30
CA GLY A 454 19.29 2.31 11.15
C GLY A 454 17.77 2.19 10.99
N VAL A 455 17.26 1.47 9.98
CA VAL A 455 15.81 1.18 9.79
C VAL A 455 15.35 -0.03 10.61
N SER A 456 15.52 0.03 11.93
CA SER A 456 15.31 -1.10 12.85
C SER A 456 13.85 -1.55 12.98
N SER A 457 12.88 -0.71 12.63
CA SER A 457 11.45 -1.04 12.65
C SER A 457 10.95 -1.69 11.36
N LEU A 458 11.83 -1.93 10.37
CA LEU A 458 11.40 -2.40 9.06
C LEU A 458 10.74 -3.78 9.16
N GLN A 459 9.51 -3.89 8.65
CA GLN A 459 8.71 -5.10 8.64
C GLN A 459 8.58 -5.66 7.22
N GLN A 460 8.56 -4.82 6.20
CA GLN A 460 8.37 -5.23 4.81
C GLN A 460 9.37 -4.54 3.89
N LEU A 461 10.11 -5.36 3.14
CA LEU A 461 11.00 -4.91 2.07
C LEU A 461 10.56 -5.55 0.76
N ASN A 462 10.11 -4.72 -0.18
CA ASN A 462 9.70 -5.15 -1.51
C ASN A 462 10.76 -4.76 -2.55
N LEU A 463 11.39 -5.77 -3.15
CA LEU A 463 12.39 -5.66 -4.23
C LEU A 463 11.93 -6.40 -5.50
N THR A 464 10.63 -6.69 -5.62
CA THR A 464 10.03 -7.42 -6.74
C THR A 464 10.38 -6.80 -8.09
N GLY A 465 10.64 -7.63 -9.11
CA GLY A 465 10.75 -7.17 -10.49
C GLY A 465 11.96 -6.28 -10.79
N ASN A 466 13.07 -6.50 -10.07
CA ASN A 466 14.34 -5.83 -10.32
C ASN A 466 15.31 -6.74 -11.11
N HIS A 467 16.59 -6.38 -11.18
CA HIS A 467 17.62 -7.13 -11.91
C HIS A 467 18.73 -7.63 -10.97
N LEU A 468 18.38 -7.90 -9.72
CA LEU A 468 19.34 -8.37 -8.71
C LEU A 468 19.84 -9.77 -9.08
N THR A 469 21.17 -9.96 -9.08
CA THR A 469 21.81 -11.27 -9.22
C THR A 469 22.13 -11.91 -7.87
N ASP A 470 22.34 -11.07 -6.86
CA ASP A 470 22.64 -11.42 -5.49
C ASP A 470 22.06 -10.36 -4.55
N LEU A 471 21.98 -10.69 -3.25
CA LEU A 471 21.51 -9.78 -2.23
C LEU A 471 22.34 -9.94 -0.96
N ASN A 472 23.14 -8.91 -0.65
CA ASN A 472 24.00 -8.87 0.53
C ASN A 472 23.56 -7.74 1.46
N ILE A 473 22.61 -8.06 2.34
CA ILE A 473 22.10 -7.13 3.35
C ILE A 473 22.40 -7.68 4.75
N ILE A 474 22.69 -6.79 5.69
CA ILE A 474 22.87 -7.13 7.11
C ILE A 474 21.49 -7.29 7.74
N MET A 475 20.98 -8.53 7.83
CA MET A 475 19.65 -8.83 8.35
C MET A 475 19.47 -8.40 9.81
N HIS A 476 20.53 -8.46 10.62
CA HIS A 476 20.50 -8.04 12.02
C HIS A 476 20.14 -6.55 12.21
N SER A 477 20.30 -5.72 11.17
CA SER A 477 19.86 -4.32 11.21
C SER A 477 18.33 -4.17 11.18
N MET A 478 17.59 -5.20 10.78
CA MET A 478 16.14 -5.20 10.62
C MET A 478 15.50 -6.37 11.41
N PRO A 479 15.59 -6.38 12.74
CA PRO A 479 15.14 -7.50 13.57
C PRO A 479 13.62 -7.77 13.48
N ASN A 480 12.85 -6.78 13.03
CA ASN A 480 11.39 -6.83 12.89
C ASN A 480 10.92 -7.27 11.50
N LEU A 481 11.82 -7.65 10.59
CA LEU A 481 11.48 -7.98 9.21
C LEU A 481 10.57 -9.21 9.15
N ARG A 482 9.40 -9.07 8.52
CA ARG A 482 8.37 -10.10 8.36
C ARG A 482 8.14 -10.50 6.92
N LEU A 483 8.46 -9.63 5.96
CA LEU A 483 8.32 -9.91 4.54
C LEU A 483 9.54 -9.40 3.79
N LEU A 484 10.22 -10.31 3.10
CA LEU A 484 11.24 -10.00 2.10
C LEU A 484 10.75 -10.54 0.75
N ASN A 485 10.35 -9.65 -0.15
CA ASN A 485 9.95 -10.03 -1.50
C ASN A 485 11.06 -9.70 -2.48
N ILE A 486 11.70 -10.73 -3.03
CA ILE A 486 12.75 -10.63 -4.06
C ILE A 486 12.34 -11.38 -5.34
N SER A 487 11.04 -11.57 -5.53
CA SER A 487 10.49 -12.24 -6.71
C SER A 487 10.78 -11.48 -8.02
N GLY A 488 10.81 -12.18 -9.14
CA GLY A 488 11.03 -11.61 -10.47
C GLY A 488 12.37 -10.89 -10.61
N ASN A 489 13.42 -11.38 -9.95
CA ASN A 489 14.81 -10.92 -10.10
C ASN A 489 15.63 -11.95 -10.91
N ASN A 490 16.95 -11.78 -10.95
CA ASN A 490 17.89 -12.67 -11.63
C ASN A 490 18.75 -13.47 -10.64
N ILE A 491 18.19 -13.82 -9.48
CA ILE A 491 18.90 -14.50 -8.40
C ILE A 491 19.02 -15.99 -8.71
N SER A 492 20.25 -16.49 -8.79
CA SER A 492 20.51 -17.93 -8.95
C SER A 492 20.63 -18.64 -7.60
N THR A 493 21.28 -18.02 -6.62
CA THR A 493 21.48 -18.56 -5.28
C THR A 493 21.52 -17.44 -4.24
N LEU A 494 21.31 -17.78 -2.97
CA LEU A 494 21.61 -16.90 -1.84
C LEU A 494 22.93 -17.33 -1.20
N SER A 495 23.80 -16.37 -0.86
CA SER A 495 25.11 -16.66 -0.24
C SER A 495 24.96 -17.37 1.11
N GLN A 496 25.95 -18.18 1.50
CA GLN A 496 25.93 -18.87 2.80
C GLN A 496 25.76 -17.90 3.98
N SER A 497 26.41 -16.73 3.91
CA SER A 497 26.28 -15.66 4.91
C SER A 497 24.83 -15.16 5.00
N MET A 498 24.20 -14.88 3.86
CA MET A 498 22.80 -14.43 3.83
C MET A 498 21.85 -15.50 4.39
N ARG A 499 22.04 -16.77 4.01
CA ARG A 499 21.22 -17.88 4.52
C ARG A 499 21.35 -18.07 6.04
N SER A 500 22.56 -17.92 6.58
CA SER A 500 22.80 -17.97 8.03
C SER A 500 22.05 -16.84 8.73
N GLN A 501 22.23 -15.60 8.26
CA GLN A 501 21.56 -14.43 8.82
C GLN A 501 20.04 -14.51 8.76
N LEU A 502 19.49 -15.05 7.66
CA LEU A 502 18.06 -15.30 7.50
C LEU A 502 17.53 -16.31 8.53
N ASN A 503 18.28 -17.38 8.80
CA ASN A 503 17.89 -18.39 9.80
C ASN A 503 17.95 -17.85 11.24
N ASP A 504 18.79 -16.83 11.50
CA ASP A 504 18.91 -16.19 12.81
C ASP A 504 17.76 -15.19 13.09
N LEU A 505 17.01 -14.78 12.05
CA LEU A 505 15.84 -13.92 12.21
C LEU A 505 14.64 -14.68 12.80
N THR A 506 13.71 -13.94 13.39
CA THR A 506 12.51 -14.50 14.04
C THR A 506 11.71 -15.42 13.10
N HIS A 507 11.13 -16.49 13.65
CA HIS A 507 10.40 -17.56 12.97
C HIS A 507 9.13 -17.14 12.16
N SER A 508 8.93 -15.85 11.89
CA SER A 508 7.80 -15.29 11.16
C SER A 508 8.15 -14.62 9.83
N LEU A 509 9.42 -14.61 9.41
CA LEU A 509 9.81 -14.04 8.12
C LEU A 509 9.20 -14.85 6.96
N LYS A 510 8.59 -14.14 6.02
CA LYS A 510 8.14 -14.66 4.72
C LYS A 510 9.12 -14.22 3.64
N LEU A 511 9.64 -15.18 2.89
CA LEU A 511 10.55 -14.95 1.76
C LEU A 511 9.87 -15.35 0.45
N ASP A 512 9.81 -14.44 -0.51
CA ASP A 512 9.35 -14.74 -1.87
C ASP A 512 10.51 -14.70 -2.87
N LEU A 513 10.77 -15.86 -3.49
CA LEU A 513 11.82 -16.09 -4.50
C LEU A 513 11.22 -16.40 -5.89
N SER A 514 9.90 -16.33 -6.05
CA SER A 514 9.22 -16.72 -7.28
C SER A 514 9.74 -15.93 -8.50
N GLY A 515 9.75 -16.56 -9.68
CA GLY A 515 10.22 -15.91 -10.91
C GLY A 515 11.72 -15.58 -10.98
N ASN A 516 12.56 -16.19 -10.13
CA ASN A 516 14.02 -16.12 -10.23
C ASN A 516 14.59 -17.37 -10.93
N PRO A 517 15.70 -17.26 -11.68
CA PRO A 517 16.38 -18.40 -12.31
C PRO A 517 17.27 -19.15 -11.30
N LEU A 518 16.65 -19.75 -10.28
CA LEU A 518 17.35 -20.47 -9.21
C LEU A 518 18.23 -21.59 -9.79
N SER A 519 19.46 -21.75 -9.31
CA SER A 519 20.37 -22.81 -9.76
C SER A 519 20.23 -24.05 -8.87
N CYS A 520 20.18 -25.23 -9.47
CA CYS A 520 20.21 -26.51 -8.76
C CYS A 520 21.28 -27.49 -9.27
N GLY A 521 22.32 -26.95 -9.93
CA GLY A 521 23.48 -27.74 -10.30
C GLY A 521 24.30 -28.20 -9.10
N CYS A 522 25.31 -29.04 -9.34
CA CYS A 522 26.10 -29.68 -8.28
C CYS A 522 26.74 -28.73 -7.26
N ARG A 523 27.04 -27.50 -7.65
CA ARG A 523 27.66 -26.49 -6.78
C ARG A 523 26.68 -25.82 -5.82
N ASP A 524 25.39 -25.86 -6.14
CA ASP A 524 24.34 -25.09 -5.47
C ASP A 524 23.37 -26.01 -4.70
N LEU A 525 23.73 -27.29 -4.53
CA LEU A 525 22.91 -28.27 -3.82
C LEU A 525 22.68 -27.90 -2.35
N ASP A 526 23.62 -27.20 -1.74
CA ASP A 526 23.51 -26.67 -0.38
C ASP A 526 22.41 -25.60 -0.26
N PHE A 527 22.24 -24.76 -1.29
CA PHE A 527 21.16 -23.78 -1.36
C PHE A 527 19.80 -24.47 -1.47
N ILE A 528 19.70 -25.53 -2.28
CA ILE A 528 18.45 -26.29 -2.41
C ILE A 528 18.12 -27.06 -1.13
N ASP A 529 19.12 -27.64 -0.48
CA ASP A 529 18.97 -28.29 0.83
C ASP A 529 18.45 -27.29 1.88
N TRP A 530 19.01 -26.08 1.90
CA TRP A 530 18.53 -24.98 2.75
C TRP A 530 17.08 -24.58 2.44
N LEU A 531 16.68 -24.45 1.16
CA LEU A 531 15.30 -24.12 0.80
C LEU A 531 14.27 -25.14 1.33
N ARG A 532 14.67 -26.41 1.48
CA ARG A 532 13.78 -27.47 2.00
C ARG A 532 13.77 -27.58 3.52
N THR A 533 14.85 -27.16 4.17
CA THR A 533 15.07 -27.38 5.61
C THR A 533 14.95 -26.12 6.46
N THR A 534 14.94 -24.94 5.84
CA THR A 534 14.81 -23.67 6.55
C THR A 534 13.49 -23.58 7.34
N THR A 535 13.54 -22.87 8.47
CA THR A 535 12.37 -22.60 9.30
C THR A 535 11.56 -21.39 8.82
N ILE A 536 12.09 -20.66 7.84
CA ILE A 536 11.49 -19.45 7.27
C ILE A 536 10.35 -19.85 6.33
N ALA A 537 9.27 -19.08 6.32
CA ALA A 537 8.15 -19.33 5.43
C ALA A 537 8.48 -18.89 4.00
N ILE A 538 8.78 -19.84 3.11
CA ILE A 538 8.98 -19.56 1.68
C ILE A 538 7.62 -19.48 0.97
N HIS A 539 7.32 -18.34 0.37
CA HIS A 539 6.10 -18.14 -0.40
C HIS A 539 6.09 -19.03 -1.63
N ASN A 540 4.98 -19.75 -1.85
CA ASN A 540 4.76 -20.62 -3.00
C ASN A 540 5.94 -21.57 -3.31
N VAL A 541 6.58 -22.14 -2.28
CA VAL A 541 7.75 -23.03 -2.44
C VAL A 541 7.51 -24.16 -3.44
N HIS A 542 6.28 -24.67 -3.54
CA HIS A 542 5.88 -25.73 -4.46
C HIS A 542 5.83 -25.31 -5.94
N LEU A 543 5.77 -24.01 -6.21
CA LEU A 543 5.76 -23.43 -7.56
C LEU A 543 7.16 -23.00 -8.01
N LEU A 544 8.16 -23.07 -7.13
CA LEU A 544 9.53 -22.71 -7.48
C LEU A 544 10.14 -23.77 -8.42
N SER A 545 10.86 -23.27 -9.42
CA SER A 545 11.64 -24.08 -10.35
C SER A 545 13.11 -23.66 -10.26
N CYS A 546 13.98 -24.59 -10.63
CA CYS A 546 15.43 -24.37 -10.68
C CYS A 546 16.00 -24.86 -12.01
N LEU A 547 17.15 -24.34 -12.39
CA LEU A 547 17.86 -24.64 -13.61
C LEU A 547 19.13 -25.43 -13.28
N ASP A 548 19.32 -26.56 -13.97
CA ASP A 548 20.60 -27.24 -14.11
C ASP A 548 21.08 -27.05 -15.54
N SER A 549 22.31 -26.58 -15.70
CA SER A 549 22.99 -26.46 -17.00
C SER A 549 23.01 -27.76 -17.83
N THR A 550 22.87 -28.93 -17.18
CA THR A 550 22.91 -30.24 -17.83
C THR A 550 21.55 -30.85 -18.11
N ASP A 551 20.61 -30.72 -17.18
CA ASP A 551 19.32 -31.44 -17.21
C ASP A 551 18.10 -30.50 -17.41
N GLY A 552 18.32 -29.18 -17.52
CA GLY A 552 17.29 -28.20 -17.84
C GLY A 552 16.54 -27.68 -16.61
N VAL A 553 15.24 -27.41 -16.77
CA VAL A 553 14.40 -26.81 -15.72
C VAL A 553 13.73 -27.91 -14.90
N HIS A 554 13.89 -27.87 -13.57
CA HIS A 554 13.31 -28.81 -12.63
C HIS A 554 12.36 -28.11 -11.66
N ASN A 555 11.25 -28.78 -11.29
CA ASN A 555 10.40 -28.32 -10.21
C ASN A 555 10.97 -28.77 -8.86
N LEU A 556 11.10 -27.85 -7.90
CA LEU A 556 11.73 -28.11 -6.61
C LEU A 556 10.96 -29.12 -5.74
N LYS A 557 9.64 -29.23 -5.90
CA LYS A 557 8.81 -30.20 -5.17
C LYS A 557 9.11 -31.64 -5.60
N THR A 558 9.36 -31.86 -6.89
CA THR A 558 9.59 -33.19 -7.47
C THR A 558 11.06 -33.54 -7.60
N LEU A 559 11.97 -32.62 -7.27
CA LEU A 559 13.40 -32.81 -7.40
C LEU A 559 13.90 -33.85 -6.37
N ASP A 560 14.40 -34.97 -6.88
CA ASP A 560 15.06 -35.99 -6.08
C ASP A 560 16.49 -35.55 -5.73
N LEU A 561 16.62 -34.93 -4.56
CA LEU A 561 17.92 -34.45 -4.08
C LEU A 561 18.94 -35.54 -3.80
N GLU A 562 18.51 -36.75 -3.44
CA GLU A 562 19.45 -37.84 -3.17
C GLU A 562 20.04 -38.35 -4.47
N ALA A 563 19.22 -38.53 -5.50
CA ALA A 563 19.69 -38.86 -6.84
C ALA A 563 20.64 -37.78 -7.39
N THR A 564 20.28 -36.50 -7.28
CA THR A 564 21.15 -35.40 -7.75
C THR A 564 22.45 -35.33 -6.94
N ARG A 565 22.40 -35.50 -5.61
CA ARG A 565 23.60 -35.55 -4.76
C ARG A 565 24.52 -36.70 -5.14
N ASN A 566 23.97 -37.89 -5.41
CA ASN A 566 24.74 -39.05 -5.85
C ASN A 566 25.35 -38.87 -7.25
N LYS A 567 24.65 -38.16 -8.15
CA LYS A 567 25.18 -37.77 -9.47
C LYS A 567 26.40 -36.84 -9.33
N CYS A 568 26.32 -35.87 -8.42
CA CYS A 568 27.34 -34.83 -8.23
C CYS A 568 28.55 -35.28 -7.40
N TYR A 569 28.29 -36.04 -6.34
CA TYR A 569 29.29 -36.59 -5.43
C TYR A 569 29.11 -38.10 -5.34
N PRO A 570 29.50 -38.86 -6.38
CA PRO A 570 29.52 -40.31 -6.26
C PRO A 570 30.41 -40.66 -5.06
N ASN A 571 29.93 -41.50 -4.13
CA ASN A 571 30.60 -41.83 -2.87
C ASN A 571 31.96 -42.54 -3.09
N THR A 572 32.96 -41.79 -3.53
CA THR A 572 34.33 -42.25 -3.77
C THR A 572 34.97 -42.79 -2.50
N LEU A 573 34.63 -42.22 -1.33
CA LEU A 573 35.04 -42.74 -0.03
C LEU A 573 34.48 -44.15 0.24
N GLN A 574 33.20 -44.41 -0.09
CA GLN A 574 32.64 -45.76 0.04
C GLN A 574 33.32 -46.73 -0.93
N LEU A 575 33.59 -46.32 -2.17
CA LEU A 575 34.31 -47.15 -3.15
C LEU A 575 35.77 -47.42 -2.71
N ILE A 576 36.45 -46.46 -2.10
CA ILE A 576 37.79 -46.65 -1.53
C ILE A 576 37.73 -47.60 -0.33
N VAL A 577 36.78 -47.43 0.59
CA VAL A 577 36.61 -48.34 1.74
C VAL A 577 36.31 -49.77 1.28
N ILE A 578 35.45 -49.95 0.27
CA ILE A 578 35.15 -51.26 -0.32
C ILE A 578 36.41 -51.86 -0.96
N SER A 579 37.20 -51.08 -1.70
CA SER A 579 38.42 -51.59 -2.34
C SER A 579 39.53 -51.95 -1.33
N VAL A 580 39.69 -51.16 -0.27
CA VAL A 580 40.61 -51.46 0.85
C VAL A 580 40.17 -52.71 1.61
N ALA A 581 38.87 -52.86 1.90
CA ALA A 581 38.34 -54.06 2.54
C ALA A 581 38.53 -55.32 1.66
N ALA A 582 38.30 -55.20 0.34
CA ALA A 582 38.50 -56.29 -0.61
C ALA A 582 39.98 -56.72 -0.70
N THR A 583 40.91 -55.77 -0.76
CA THR A 583 42.35 -56.07 -0.78
C THR A 583 42.83 -56.70 0.52
N PHE A 584 42.33 -56.25 1.68
CA PHE A 584 42.59 -56.90 2.96
C PHE A 584 42.07 -58.36 2.98
N ALA A 585 40.85 -58.60 2.49
CA ALA A 585 40.29 -59.96 2.42
C ALA A 585 41.12 -60.90 1.52
N VAL A 586 41.57 -60.43 0.36
CA VAL A 586 42.41 -61.22 -0.56
C VAL A 586 43.78 -61.53 0.06
N THR A 587 44.43 -60.56 0.71
CA THR A 587 45.73 -60.77 1.36
C THR A 587 45.62 -61.71 2.56
N ALA A 588 44.55 -61.59 3.35
CA ALA A 588 44.24 -62.55 4.42
C ALA A 588 44.02 -63.96 3.88
N ALA A 589 43.27 -64.12 2.78
CA ALA A 589 43.06 -65.43 2.15
C ALA A 589 44.38 -66.04 1.63
N LEU A 590 45.22 -65.25 0.95
CA LEU A 590 46.51 -65.71 0.44
C LEU A 590 47.47 -66.11 1.57
N SER A 591 47.55 -65.30 2.63
CA SER A 591 48.36 -65.63 3.80
C SER A 591 47.86 -66.90 4.51
N ALA A 592 46.54 -67.10 4.62
CA ALA A 592 45.96 -68.33 5.14
C ALA A 592 46.33 -69.54 4.27
N VAL A 593 46.28 -69.43 2.93
CA VAL A 593 46.71 -70.49 2.01
C VAL A 593 48.19 -70.82 2.20
N ILE A 594 49.05 -69.80 2.32
CA ILE A 594 50.49 -69.99 2.58
C ILE A 594 50.71 -70.68 3.93
N VAL A 595 50.01 -70.28 4.99
CA VAL A 595 50.09 -70.91 6.31
C VAL A 595 49.64 -72.37 6.24
N ILE A 596 48.51 -72.66 5.57
CA ILE A 596 48.01 -74.02 5.35
C ILE A 596 49.04 -74.86 4.60
N TYR A 597 49.68 -74.31 3.58
CA TYR A 597 50.71 -74.98 2.80
C TYR A 597 52.00 -75.22 3.60
N CYS A 598 52.56 -74.19 4.24
CA CYS A 598 53.80 -74.29 5.01
C CYS A 598 53.64 -75.19 6.24
N LYS A 599 52.45 -75.19 6.87
CA LYS A 599 52.13 -76.07 7.99
C LYS A 599 51.43 -77.36 7.55
N ARG A 600 51.40 -77.70 6.26
CA ARG A 600 50.64 -78.84 5.72
C ARG A 600 50.92 -80.15 6.43
N TRP A 601 52.18 -80.43 6.77
CA TRP A 601 52.56 -81.67 7.45
C TRP A 601 52.11 -81.70 8.91
N LYS A 602 52.21 -80.56 9.61
CA LYS A 602 51.68 -80.42 10.98
C LYS A 602 50.15 -80.47 11.00
N LEU A 603 49.47 -79.84 10.05
CA LEU A 603 48.01 -79.91 9.91
C LEU A 603 47.54 -81.33 9.56
N LYS A 604 48.24 -82.02 8.65
CA LYS A 604 47.97 -83.42 8.30
C LYS A 604 48.24 -84.35 9.49
N TYR A 605 49.31 -84.11 10.24
CA TYR A 605 49.62 -84.82 11.49
C TYR A 605 48.54 -84.60 12.55
N TRP A 606 48.13 -83.35 12.80
CA TRP A 606 47.03 -83.03 13.71
C TRP A 606 45.71 -83.64 13.25
N TRP A 607 45.42 -83.64 11.95
CA TRP A 607 44.26 -84.32 11.37
C TRP A 607 44.35 -85.85 11.57
N TYR A 608 45.52 -86.46 11.39
CA TYR A 608 45.72 -87.88 11.65
C TYR A 608 45.60 -88.20 13.14
N ILE A 609 46.11 -87.38 14.04
CA ILE A 609 45.96 -87.54 15.49
C ILE A 609 44.51 -87.37 15.91
N THR A 610 43.81 -86.34 15.44
CA THR A 610 42.39 -86.14 15.75
C THR A 610 41.53 -87.23 15.14
N LYS A 611 41.82 -87.67 13.91
CA LYS A 611 41.17 -88.84 13.28
C LYS A 611 41.51 -90.14 14.00
N ARG A 612 42.71 -90.29 14.56
CA ARG A 612 43.10 -91.44 15.39
C ARG A 612 42.43 -91.38 16.74
N SER A 613 42.32 -90.23 17.38
CA SER A 613 41.58 -90.04 18.63
C SER A 613 40.09 -90.33 18.43
N TYR A 614 39.53 -89.88 17.31
CA TYR A 614 38.17 -90.23 16.87
C TYR A 614 38.01 -91.72 16.50
N ARG A 615 39.03 -92.36 15.90
CA ARG A 615 39.04 -93.80 15.59
C ARG A 615 39.34 -94.67 16.81
N GLN A 616 40.12 -94.22 17.79
CA GLN A 616 40.32 -94.86 19.09
C GLN A 616 39.01 -94.84 19.88
N PHE A 617 38.23 -93.76 19.77
CA PHE A 617 36.84 -93.75 20.26
C PHE A 617 35.93 -94.78 19.57
N LYS A 618 36.30 -95.25 18.36
CA LYS A 618 35.57 -96.28 17.58
C LYS A 618 36.25 -97.67 17.61
N SER A 619 37.43 -97.80 18.23
CA SER A 619 38.33 -98.97 18.17
C SER A 619 38.98 -99.24 19.52
N SER A 620 38.25 -99.04 20.61
CA SER A 620 38.55 -99.62 21.94
C SER A 620 38.14 -101.10 22.04
N ALA A 621 38.04 -101.79 20.89
CA ALA A 621 37.95 -103.25 20.82
C ALA A 621 39.21 -103.74 20.09
N ASP A 622 39.96 -104.57 20.80
CA ASP A 622 41.10 -105.38 20.39
C ASP A 622 42.52 -104.80 20.45
N THR A 623 43.34 -105.59 21.13
CA THR A 623 44.64 -105.36 21.76
C THR A 623 45.81 -105.97 20.99
N MET A 624 47.01 -105.58 21.44
CA MET A 624 48.36 -106.10 21.14
C MET A 624 49.03 -105.50 19.89
N GLU A 625 50.33 -105.31 19.79
CA GLU A 625 51.49 -105.15 20.69
C GLU A 625 52.64 -104.95 19.70
N TYR A 626 53.31 -103.79 19.65
CA TYR A 626 54.60 -103.66 18.97
C TYR A 626 55.49 -102.62 19.64
N ASP A 627 56.65 -103.13 20.06
CA ASP A 627 57.81 -102.47 20.65
C ASP A 627 58.67 -101.85 19.53
N TYR A 628 58.79 -100.52 19.53
CA TYR A 628 59.74 -99.67 18.80
C TYR A 628 59.79 -99.70 17.25
N ASP A 629 59.49 -98.55 16.64
CA ASP A 629 59.92 -98.17 15.28
C ASP A 629 61.00 -97.07 15.36
N ALA A 630 62.18 -97.33 14.78
CA ALA A 630 63.20 -96.30 14.56
C ALA A 630 62.98 -95.58 13.22
N PHE A 631 62.96 -94.25 13.24
CA PHE A 631 62.94 -93.41 12.02
C PHE A 631 64.36 -92.92 11.70
N LEU A 632 64.85 -93.23 10.49
CA LEU A 632 65.97 -92.53 9.83
C LEU A 632 65.42 -91.30 9.10
N SER A 633 66.16 -90.19 9.17
CA SER A 633 65.75 -88.84 8.74
C SER A 633 65.47 -88.68 7.26
#